data_AF-A0A935DXV0-F1
#
_entry.id   AF-A0A935DXV0-F1
#
_cell.length_a   1.000
_cell.length_b   1.000
_cell.length_c   1.000
_cell.angle_alpha   90.00
_cell.angle_beta   90.00
_cell.angle_gamma   90.00
#
_symmetry.space_group_name_H-M   'P 1'
#
loop_
_entity.id
_entity.type
_entity.pdbx_description
1 polymer ?
#
loop_
_entity_poly.entity_id
_entity_poly.type
_entity_poly.pdbx_seq_one_letter_code
_entity_poly.pdbx_strand_id
1 'polypeptide(L)'
;MQTCPICYRTVQPSERYPNYVCADCAKLARSPDGRALLFFNTALSGGYAAQYADTGEPYESHDCTIHGIKCRADEHRFGGIVIVKMETQ
;
A
#
# COMPACT_ATOMS: atom_id res chain seq x y z
N MET A 1 9.01 16.66 -10.02
CA MET A 1 9.52 15.82 -8.92
C MET A 1 8.34 15.27 -8.16
N GLN A 2 8.39 14.03 -7.68
CA GLN A 2 7.33 13.45 -6.86
C GLN A 2 7.88 13.09 -5.48
N THR A 3 7.05 13.23 -4.45
CA THR A 3 7.40 12.88 -3.07
C THR A 3 6.38 11.90 -2.51
N CYS A 4 6.83 11.06 -1.57
CA CYS A 4 5.94 10.19 -0.82
C CYS A 4 4.97 11.06 0.00
N PRO A 5 3.64 10.85 -0.07
CA PRO A 5 2.68 11.69 0.62
C PRO A 5 2.60 11.43 2.14
N ILE A 6 3.43 10.51 2.65
CA ILE A 6 3.53 10.12 4.06
C ILE A 6 4.79 10.70 4.71
N CYS A 7 5.96 10.42 4.13
CA CYS A 7 7.25 10.82 4.69
C CYS A 7 7.98 11.91 3.89
N TYR A 8 7.38 12.42 2.80
CA TYR A 8 7.88 13.49 1.95
C TYR A 8 9.25 13.24 1.28
N ARG A 9 9.80 12.03 1.38
CA ARG A 9 11.02 11.67 0.64
C ARG A 9 10.77 11.70 -0.86
N THR A 10 11.78 12.05 -1.63
CA THR A 10 11.73 11.94 -3.10
C THR A 10 11.56 10.49 -3.52
N VAL A 11 10.65 10.27 -4.46
CA VAL A 11 10.35 8.96 -5.05
C VAL A 11 10.49 9.03 -6.57
N GLN A 12 10.50 7.88 -7.24
CA GLN A 12 10.51 7.86 -8.71
C GLN A 12 9.19 8.42 -9.25
N PRO A 13 9.20 9.47 -10.08
CA PRO A 13 7.97 10.03 -10.60
C PRO A 13 7.15 8.98 -11.38
N SER A 14 5.87 8.85 -11.03
CA SER A 14 4.89 8.02 -11.71
C SER A 14 3.69 8.87 -12.09
N GLU A 15 3.48 9.10 -13.38
CA GLU A 15 2.31 9.82 -13.88
C GLU A 15 0.99 9.09 -13.57
N ARG A 16 1.05 7.74 -13.46
CA ARG A 16 -0.12 6.92 -13.16
C ARG A 16 -0.53 7.00 -11.69
N TYR A 17 0.43 7.12 -10.78
CA TYR A 17 0.15 7.18 -9.34
C TYR A 17 0.78 8.42 -8.73
N PRO A 18 0.15 9.59 -8.88
CA PRO A 18 0.68 10.85 -8.34
C PRO A 18 0.78 10.86 -6.81
N ASN A 19 0.03 9.99 -6.12
CA ASN A 19 -0.03 9.89 -4.66
C ASN A 19 0.46 8.54 -4.12
N TYR A 20 1.38 7.85 -4.82
CA TYR A 20 1.89 6.58 -4.33
C TYR A 20 2.84 6.72 -3.14
N VAL A 21 2.81 5.72 -2.28
CA VAL A 21 3.61 5.63 -1.07
C VAL A 21 4.92 4.91 -1.36
N CYS A 22 6.02 5.39 -0.80
CA CYS A 22 7.32 4.74 -0.95
C CYS A 22 7.36 3.35 -0.31
N ALA A 23 8.30 2.50 -0.74
CA ALA A 23 8.42 1.12 -0.25
C ALA A 23 8.61 1.03 1.28
N ASP A 24 9.27 1.99 1.91
CA ASP A 24 9.49 1.98 3.37
C ASP A 24 8.21 2.30 4.14
N CYS A 25 7.44 3.28 3.70
CA CYS A 25 6.13 3.57 4.30
C CYS A 25 5.12 2.45 3.99
N ALA A 26 5.22 1.79 2.84
CA ALA A 26 4.36 0.65 2.51
C ALA A 26 4.49 -0.51 3.50
N LYS A 27 5.70 -0.75 4.05
CA LYS A 27 5.93 -1.75 5.11
C LYS A 27 5.29 -1.39 6.46
N LEU A 28 4.91 -0.12 6.65
CA LEU A 28 4.29 0.38 7.87
C LEU A 28 2.76 0.36 7.79
N ALA A 29 2.20 -0.18 6.71
CA ALA A 29 0.77 -0.29 6.52
C ALA A 29 0.11 -1.19 7.56
N ARG A 30 -1.03 -0.71 8.05
CA ARG A 30 -1.85 -1.37 9.05
C ARG A 30 -3.30 -1.41 8.62
N SER A 31 -4.07 -2.35 9.14
CA SER A 31 -5.53 -2.35 9.00
C SER A 31 -6.11 -1.11 9.69
N PRO A 32 -7.38 -0.74 9.40
CA PRO A 32 -8.09 0.29 10.15
C PRO A 32 -8.10 0.06 11.67
N ASP A 33 -8.04 -1.20 12.10
CA ASP A 33 -7.97 -1.59 13.52
C ASP A 33 -6.56 -1.52 14.11
N GLY A 34 -5.56 -1.10 13.32
CA GLY A 34 -4.18 -0.89 13.75
C GLY A 34 -3.27 -2.11 13.70
N ARG A 35 -3.71 -3.24 13.14
CA ARG A 35 -2.91 -4.46 12.97
C ARG A 35 -2.00 -4.37 11.75
N ALA A 36 -0.76 -4.85 11.83
CA ALA A 36 0.17 -4.78 10.70
C ALA A 36 -0.28 -5.68 9.54
N LEU A 37 -0.14 -5.20 8.30
CA LEU A 37 -0.51 -5.91 7.09
C LEU A 37 0.72 -6.24 6.23
N LEU A 38 0.65 -7.38 5.55
CA LEU A 38 1.60 -7.79 4.52
C LEU A 38 0.85 -7.94 3.20
N PHE A 39 1.36 -7.31 2.15
CA PHE A 39 0.81 -7.38 0.81
C PHE A 39 1.75 -8.17 -0.09
N PHE A 40 1.19 -9.07 -0.91
CA PHE A 40 1.97 -9.90 -1.82
C PHE A 40 1.14 -10.32 -3.03
N ASN A 41 1.81 -10.63 -4.13
CA ASN A 41 1.16 -11.13 -5.33
C ASN A 41 0.91 -12.63 -5.20
N THR A 42 -0.28 -13.08 -5.60
CA THR A 42 -0.67 -14.49 -5.47
C THR A 42 -0.13 -15.36 -6.60
N ALA A 43 0.20 -14.78 -7.75
CA ALA A 43 0.81 -15.48 -8.87
C ALA A 43 1.80 -14.60 -9.66
N LEU A 44 2.66 -15.24 -10.44
CA LEU A 44 3.57 -14.56 -11.39
C LEU A 44 2.83 -13.77 -12.48
N SER A 45 1.60 -14.17 -12.81
CA SER A 45 0.73 -13.48 -13.76
C SER A 45 -0.02 -12.30 -13.15
N GLY A 46 0.12 -12.08 -11.83
CA GLY A 46 -0.61 -11.06 -11.08
C GLY A 46 -1.45 -11.64 -9.95
N GLY A 47 -2.42 -10.86 -9.51
CA GLY A 47 -3.23 -11.10 -8.32
C GLY A 47 -2.68 -10.38 -7.10
N TYR A 48 -3.59 -9.88 -6.27
CA TYR A 48 -3.32 -9.19 -5.03
C TYR A 48 -3.87 -10.02 -3.87
N ALA A 49 -3.06 -10.21 -2.84
CA ALA A 49 -3.52 -10.66 -1.55
C ALA A 49 -2.87 -9.85 -0.43
N ALA A 50 -3.59 -9.77 0.68
CA ALA A 50 -3.12 -9.19 1.92
C ALA A 50 -3.37 -10.18 3.05
N GLN A 51 -2.51 -10.13 4.06
CA GLN A 51 -2.69 -10.88 5.29
C GLN A 51 -2.25 -10.08 6.51
N TYR A 52 -2.77 -10.42 7.68
CA TYR A 52 -2.28 -9.89 8.93
C TYR A 52 -0.87 -10.43 9.24
N ALA A 53 0.06 -9.54 9.59
CA ALA A 53 1.47 -9.91 9.79
C ALA A 53 1.70 -10.77 11.06
N ASP A 54 0.80 -10.65 12.04
CA ASP A 54 0.85 -11.36 13.32
C ASP A 54 0.23 -12.76 13.27
N THR A 55 -0.93 -12.91 12.61
CA THR A 55 -1.66 -14.21 12.56
C THR A 55 -1.53 -14.94 11.22
N GLY A 56 -1.17 -14.24 10.15
CA GLY A 56 -1.20 -14.78 8.79
C GLY A 56 -2.61 -14.95 8.23
N GLU A 57 -3.65 -14.51 8.95
CA GLU A 57 -5.03 -14.58 8.47
C GLU A 57 -5.21 -13.67 7.25
N PRO A 58 -6.03 -14.09 6.27
CA PRO A 58 -6.29 -13.30 5.08
C PRO A 58 -6.96 -11.97 5.46
N TYR A 59 -6.52 -10.91 4.79
CA TYR A 59 -7.10 -9.58 4.88
C TYR A 59 -7.84 -9.28 3.58
N GLU A 60 -9.17 -9.41 3.59
CA GLU A 60 -10.03 -9.28 2.41
C GLU A 60 -10.36 -7.83 2.04
N SER A 61 -9.49 -6.88 2.40
CA SER A 61 -9.65 -5.47 2.06
C SER A 61 -8.37 -4.89 1.46
N HIS A 62 -8.57 -3.84 0.68
CA HIS A 62 -7.53 -3.02 0.09
C HIS A 62 -7.20 -1.80 0.95
N ASP A 63 -8.07 -1.47 1.89
CA ASP A 63 -7.92 -0.28 2.71
C ASP A 63 -6.87 -0.50 3.80
N CYS A 64 -6.00 0.47 3.97
CA CYS A 64 -5.00 0.43 5.02
C CYS A 64 -4.75 1.83 5.58
N THR A 65 -4.02 1.89 6.67
CA THR A 65 -3.59 3.12 7.32
C THR A 65 -2.09 3.10 7.50
N ILE A 66 -1.44 4.24 7.23
CA ILE A 66 -0.01 4.44 7.47
C ILE A 66 0.13 5.72 8.28
N HIS A 67 0.63 5.63 9.51
CA HIS A 67 0.69 6.77 10.45
C HIS A 67 -0.64 7.53 10.60
N GLY A 68 -1.77 6.80 10.60
CA GLY A 68 -3.12 7.38 10.68
C GLY A 68 -3.66 7.98 9.37
N ILE A 69 -2.89 7.94 8.29
CA ILE A 69 -3.32 8.39 6.95
C ILE A 69 -3.97 7.22 6.23
N LYS A 70 -5.21 7.41 5.78
CA LYS A 70 -5.94 6.41 4.97
C LYS A 70 -5.26 6.22 3.61
N CYS A 71 -5.03 4.98 3.26
CA CYS A 71 -4.35 4.53 2.06
C CYS A 71 -5.10 3.33 1.47
N ARG A 72 -4.86 3.05 0.19
CA ARG A 72 -5.37 1.86 -0.50
C ARG A 72 -4.23 1.12 -1.17
N ALA A 73 -4.12 -0.17 -0.90
CA ALA A 73 -3.18 -1.08 -1.53
C ALA A 73 -3.88 -1.85 -2.65
N ASP A 74 -3.29 -1.87 -3.83
CA ASP A 74 -3.89 -2.51 -5.00
C ASP A 74 -2.82 -3.10 -5.93
N GLU A 75 -3.25 -3.97 -6.83
CA GLU A 75 -2.37 -4.52 -7.85
C GLU A 75 -1.92 -3.44 -8.83
N HIS A 76 -0.62 -3.32 -9.01
CA HIS A 76 -0.03 -2.57 -10.09
C HIS A 76 0.02 -3.44 -11.36
N ARG A 77 -0.22 -2.82 -12.53
CA ARG A 77 0.04 -3.48 -13.82
C ARG A 77 1.48 -4.01 -13.85
N PHE A 78 1.64 -5.24 -14.32
CA PHE A 78 2.88 -6.05 -14.33
C PHE A 78 3.25 -6.71 -13.00
N GLY A 79 2.28 -6.98 -12.12
CA GLY A 79 2.46 -7.90 -11.00
C GLY A 79 3.20 -7.30 -9.81
N GLY A 80 3.06 -5.99 -9.60
CA GLY A 80 3.52 -5.32 -8.37
C GLY A 80 2.35 -4.95 -7.47
N ILE A 81 2.65 -4.43 -6.29
CA ILE A 81 1.63 -3.83 -5.39
C ILE A 81 1.96 -2.36 -5.22
N VAL A 82 0.95 -1.53 -5.41
CA VAL A 82 1.04 -0.09 -5.21
C VAL A 82 0.14 0.30 -4.06
N ILE A 83 0.65 1.14 -3.16
CA ILE A 83 -0.15 1.78 -2.12
C ILE A 83 -0.28 3.24 -2.47
N VAL A 84 -1.51 3.75 -2.52
CA VAL A 84 -1.81 5.16 -2.77
C VAL A 84 -2.46 5.79 -1.56
N LYS A 85 -2.09 7.02 -1.24
CA LYS A 85 -2.83 7.82 -0.25
C LYS A 85 -4.22 8.11 -0.79
N MET A 86 -5.24 7.86 0.03
CA MET A 86 -6.61 8.23 -0.28
C MET A 86 -6.78 9.73 0.01
N GLU A 87 -7.28 10.49 -0.96
CA GLU A 87 -7.63 11.89 -0.72
C GLU A 87 -8.83 11.95 0.24
N THR A 88 -8.73 12.82 1.24
CA THR A 88 -9.85 13.13 2.11
C THR A 88 -10.62 14.23 1.39
N GLN A 89 -11.77 13.88 0.83
CA GLN A 89 -12.67 14.82 0.15
C GLN A 89 -13.21 15.86 1.11
#